data_AF-X6NZ71-F1
#
_entry.id   AF-X6NZ71-F1
#
_cell.length_a   1.000
_cell.length_b   1.000
_cell.length_c   1.000
_cell.angle_alpha   90.00
_cell.angle_beta   90.00
_cell.angle_gamma   90.00
#
_symmetry.space_group_name_H-M   'P 1'
#
loop_
_entity.id
_entity.type
_entity.pdbx_description
1 polymer ?
#
loop_
_entity_poly.entity_id
_entity_poly.type
_entity_poly.pdbx_seq_one_letter_code
_entity_poly.pdbx_strand_id
1 'polypeptide(L)'
;MKQPFISINSTTNEIEEKGYKTTSEENHKNLGEIVKSVVYGGLDGIITTFAIVSSVHGANLPQAVVLVVGFANVIANAFSMGIGDYLSESAEFDYARSERNREKWEFENFKEGEIMEMVEIYEKKGMISKNKKNSKKNFF
;
A
#
# COMPACT_ATOMS: atom_id res chain seq x y z
N MET A 1 55.11 -7.94 29.08
CA MET A 1 53.83 -8.65 28.91
C MET A 1 53.26 -8.31 27.55
N LYS A 2 53.28 -9.25 26.60
CA LYS A 2 52.67 -9.12 25.27
C LYS A 2 51.21 -9.55 25.38
N GLN A 3 50.27 -8.71 24.95
CA GLN A 3 48.93 -9.17 24.60
C GLN A 3 48.83 -9.26 23.06
N PRO A 4 48.39 -10.38 22.49
CA PRO A 4 48.34 -10.58 21.05
C PRO A 4 47.05 -10.01 20.44
N PHE A 5 47.24 -9.38 19.29
CA PHE A 5 46.26 -8.98 18.30
C PHE A 5 45.49 -10.21 17.79
N ILE A 6 44.18 -10.27 18.02
CA ILE A 6 43.32 -11.27 17.38
C ILE A 6 42.79 -10.65 16.08
N SER A 7 43.38 -11.10 14.99
CA SER A 7 42.96 -10.91 13.61
C SER A 7 41.64 -11.65 13.37
N ILE A 8 40.59 -10.94 12.98
CA ILE A 8 39.34 -11.54 12.49
C ILE A 8 39.14 -11.09 11.04
N ASN A 9 40.03 -11.54 10.16
CA ASN A 9 39.77 -11.60 8.74
C ASN A 9 39.74 -13.08 8.36
N SER A 10 38.79 -13.46 7.50
CA SER A 10 38.67 -14.74 6.74
C SER A 10 37.52 -15.70 7.12
N THR A 11 36.31 -15.23 7.47
CA THR A 11 35.14 -16.15 7.51
C THR A 11 33.76 -15.51 7.25
N THR A 12 33.67 -14.31 6.67
CA THR A 12 32.37 -13.66 6.36
C THR A 12 31.96 -13.72 4.89
N ASN A 13 32.74 -14.39 4.03
CA ASN A 13 32.46 -14.50 2.59
C ASN A 13 31.65 -15.76 2.18
N GLU A 14 30.91 -16.38 3.10
CA GLU A 14 30.06 -17.56 2.80
C GLU A 14 28.60 -17.43 3.31
N ILE A 15 28.17 -16.24 3.75
CA ILE A 15 26.79 -16.04 4.25
C ILE A 15 25.94 -15.15 3.30
N GLU A 16 26.46 -14.79 2.12
CA GLU A 16 25.78 -13.84 1.22
C GLU A 16 24.98 -14.48 0.06
N GLU A 17 24.46 -15.71 0.22
CA GLU A 17 23.61 -16.31 -0.82
C GLU A 17 22.38 -17.10 -0.32
N LYS A 18 21.89 -16.82 0.89
CA LYS A 18 20.56 -17.31 1.30
C LYS A 18 19.60 -16.14 1.45
N GLY A 19 18.89 -15.92 0.35
CA GLY A 19 17.78 -14.98 0.23
C GLY A 19 16.86 -15.06 1.45
N TYR A 20 16.78 -13.93 2.14
CA TYR A 20 15.78 -13.66 3.14
C TYR A 20 14.40 -13.59 2.46
N LYS A 21 13.79 -14.75 2.22
CA LYS A 21 12.34 -14.87 2.04
C LYS A 21 11.69 -14.80 3.42
N THR A 22 11.58 -13.60 3.97
CA THR A 22 10.41 -13.27 4.79
C THR A 22 9.71 -12.19 3.99
N THR A 23 8.53 -12.44 3.45
CA THR A 23 7.33 -12.64 4.24
C THR A 23 6.51 -13.72 3.55
N SER A 24 5.94 -14.66 4.30
CA SER A 24 4.68 -15.22 3.84
C SER A 24 3.75 -14.02 3.67
N GLU A 25 3.37 -13.69 2.44
CA GLU A 25 2.17 -12.91 2.19
C GLU A 25 1.02 -13.74 2.73
N GLU A 26 0.77 -13.61 4.04
CA GLU A 26 -0.47 -14.06 4.61
C GLU A 26 -1.54 -13.14 4.04
N ASN A 27 -2.12 -13.58 2.93
CA ASN A 27 -3.37 -13.09 2.37
C ASN A 27 -4.51 -13.42 3.35
N HIS A 28 -4.43 -12.90 4.57
CA HIS A 28 -5.59 -12.69 5.41
C HIS A 28 -6.34 -11.51 4.79
N LYS A 29 -6.94 -11.72 3.62
CA LYS A 29 -8.08 -10.92 3.19
C LYS A 29 -9.06 -11.09 4.34
N ASN A 30 -9.14 -10.07 5.19
CA ASN A 30 -10.02 -10.13 6.34
C ASN A 30 -11.41 -10.42 5.78
N LEU A 31 -12.12 -11.41 6.32
CA LEU A 31 -13.49 -11.70 5.88
C LEU A 31 -14.33 -10.42 5.83
N GLY A 32 -14.05 -9.45 6.71
CA GLY A 32 -14.62 -8.11 6.69
C GLY A 32 -14.31 -7.27 5.44
N GLU A 33 -13.11 -7.35 4.86
CA GLU A 33 -12.76 -6.64 3.63
C GLU A 33 -13.47 -7.24 2.42
N ILE A 34 -13.54 -8.56 2.31
CA ILE A 34 -14.28 -9.23 1.24
C ILE A 34 -15.76 -8.88 1.32
N VAL A 35 -16.36 -8.98 2.52
CA VAL A 35 -17.77 -8.61 2.73
C VAL A 35 -18.00 -7.14 2.39
N LYS A 36 -17.11 -6.24 2.82
CA LYS A 36 -17.19 -4.82 2.49
C LYS A 36 -17.18 -4.60 0.97
N SER A 37 -16.22 -5.19 0.25
CA SER A 37 -16.12 -5.05 -1.21
C SER A 37 -17.35 -5.61 -1.94
N VAL A 38 -17.89 -6.76 -1.50
CA VAL A 38 -19.12 -7.34 -2.07
C VAL A 38 -20.33 -6.44 -1.82
N VAL A 39 -20.46 -5.88 -0.62
CA VAL A 39 -21.57 -4.97 -0.29
C VAL A 39 -21.48 -3.67 -1.11
N TYR A 40 -20.29 -3.08 -1.22
CA TYR A 40 -20.09 -1.87 -2.04
C TYR A 40 -20.35 -2.15 -3.52
N GLY A 41 -19.87 -3.27 -4.06
CA GLY A 41 -20.13 -3.67 -5.45
C GLY A 41 -21.62 -3.93 -5.71
N GLY A 42 -22.31 -4.60 -4.78
CA GLY A 42 -23.75 -4.83 -4.87
C GLY A 42 -24.57 -3.54 -4.81
N LEU A 43 -24.23 -2.63 -3.89
CA LEU A 43 -24.88 -1.32 -3.78
C LEU A 43 -24.68 -0.48 -5.03
N ASP A 44 -23.45 -0.40 -5.53
CA ASP A 44 -23.16 0.34 -6.76
C ASP A 44 -23.97 -0.23 -7.92
N GLY A 45 -23.92 -1.55 -8.13
CA GLY A 45 -24.65 -2.23 -9.20
C GLY A 45 -26.18 -2.01 -9.14
N ILE A 46 -26.79 -2.03 -7.96
CA ILE A 46 -28.22 -1.74 -7.79
C ILE A 46 -28.53 -0.28 -8.14
N ILE A 47 -27.73 0.67 -7.62
CA ILE A 47 -27.96 2.10 -7.82
C ILE A 47 -27.77 2.47 -9.29
N THR A 48 -26.69 2.04 -9.95
CA THR A 48 -26.47 2.36 -11.37
C THR A 48 -27.54 1.72 -12.25
N THR A 49 -27.89 0.45 -12.00
CA THR A 49 -28.94 -0.23 -12.78
C THR A 49 -30.29 0.46 -12.61
N PHE A 50 -30.65 0.85 -11.39
CA PHE A 50 -31.89 1.59 -11.14
C PHE A 50 -31.91 2.94 -11.85
N ALA A 51 -30.80 3.69 -11.79
CA ALA A 51 -30.68 4.98 -12.47
C ALA A 51 -30.83 4.84 -13.99
N ILE A 52 -30.15 3.86 -14.59
CA ILE A 52 -30.21 3.59 -16.03
C ILE A 52 -31.60 3.12 -16.46
N VAL A 53 -32.18 2.15 -15.77
CA VAL A 53 -33.52 1.64 -16.09
C VAL A 53 -34.57 2.74 -15.97
N SER A 54 -34.51 3.56 -14.91
CA SER A 54 -35.41 4.70 -14.71
C SER A 54 -35.22 5.76 -15.80
N SER A 55 -33.98 6.02 -16.22
CA SER A 55 -33.67 6.96 -17.30
C SER A 55 -34.21 6.48 -18.65
N VAL A 56 -33.95 5.23 -19.03
CA VAL A 56 -34.40 4.63 -20.29
C VAL A 56 -35.92 4.54 -20.34
N HIS A 57 -36.56 4.18 -19.21
CA HIS A 57 -38.02 4.16 -19.12
C HIS A 57 -38.61 5.57 -19.19
N GLY A 58 -38.03 6.55 -18.49
CA GLY A 58 -38.43 7.96 -18.56
C GLY A 58 -38.24 8.57 -19.96
N ALA A 59 -37.30 8.06 -20.75
CA ALA A 59 -37.11 8.41 -22.15
C ALA A 59 -38.10 7.72 -23.11
N ASN A 60 -39.06 6.94 -22.59
CA ASN A 60 -40.11 6.26 -23.35
C ASN A 60 -39.55 5.27 -24.41
N LEU A 61 -38.42 4.63 -24.10
CA LEU A 61 -37.78 3.65 -24.98
C LEU A 61 -38.44 2.27 -24.86
N PRO A 62 -38.35 1.41 -25.90
CA PRO A 62 -38.93 0.07 -25.87
C PRO A 62 -38.35 -0.80 -24.75
N GLN A 63 -39.19 -1.66 -24.16
CA GLN A 63 -38.79 -2.57 -23.07
C GLN A 63 -37.59 -3.47 -23.41
N ALA A 64 -37.47 -3.89 -24.68
CA ALA A 64 -36.34 -4.67 -25.14
C ALA A 64 -35.01 -3.92 -24.97
N VAL A 65 -35.01 -2.60 -25.17
CA VAL A 65 -33.82 -1.74 -25.00
C VAL A 65 -33.45 -1.67 -23.52
N VAL A 66 -34.43 -1.53 -22.62
CA VAL A 66 -34.21 -1.51 -21.16
C VAL A 66 -33.47 -2.76 -20.71
N LEU A 67 -33.89 -3.95 -21.19
CA LEU A 67 -33.27 -5.22 -20.82
C LEU A 67 -31.83 -5.32 -21.33
N VAL A 68 -31.59 -4.99 -22.61
CA VAL A 68 -30.25 -5.06 -23.20
C VAL A 68 -29.29 -4.09 -22.51
N VAL A 69 -29.71 -2.85 -22.30
CA VAL A 69 -28.89 -1.81 -21.67
C VAL A 69 -28.62 -2.14 -20.20
N GLY A 70 -29.63 -2.59 -19.44
CA GLY A 70 -29.46 -2.98 -18.05
C GLY A 70 -28.46 -4.14 -17.90
N PHE A 71 -28.57 -5.17 -18.74
CA PHE A 71 -27.66 -6.33 -18.71
C PHE A 71 -26.24 -5.95 -19.10
N ALA A 72 -26.09 -5.15 -20.17
CA ALA A 72 -24.79 -4.63 -20.59
C ALA A 72 -24.13 -3.80 -19.50
N ASN A 73 -24.90 -2.97 -18.78
CA ASN A 73 -24.39 -2.16 -17.68
C ASN A 73 -23.83 -3.01 -16.52
N VAL A 74 -24.55 -4.04 -16.09
CA VAL A 74 -24.08 -4.92 -15.00
C VAL A 74 -22.76 -5.58 -15.38
N ILE A 75 -22.66 -6.09 -16.61
CA ILE A 75 -21.42 -6.71 -17.12
C ILE A 75 -20.28 -5.68 -17.17
N ALA A 76 -20.56 -4.46 -17.67
CA ALA A 76 -19.56 -3.40 -17.74
C ALA A 76 -19.04 -3.00 -16.35
N ASN A 77 -19.94 -2.86 -15.36
CA ASN A 77 -19.57 -2.54 -13.99
C ASN A 77 -18.71 -3.65 -13.35
N ALA A 78 -19.08 -4.92 -13.55
CA ALA A 78 -18.29 -6.05 -13.06
C ALA A 78 -16.89 -6.10 -13.65
N PHE A 79 -16.75 -5.87 -14.97
CA PHE A 79 -15.44 -5.78 -15.61
C PHE A 79 -14.63 -4.57 -15.14
N SER A 80 -15.26 -3.41 -15.00
CA SER A 80 -14.60 -2.19 -14.51
C SER A 80 -13.99 -2.41 -13.12
N MET A 81 -14.76 -2.96 -12.19
CA MET A 81 -14.27 -3.28 -10.84
C MET A 81 -13.20 -4.37 -10.86
N GLY A 82 -13.41 -5.47 -11.58
CA GLY A 82 -12.46 -6.59 -11.60
C GLY A 82 -11.13 -6.25 -12.27
N ILE A 83 -11.17 -5.56 -13.41
CA ILE A 83 -9.97 -5.12 -14.14
C ILE A 83 -9.29 -3.98 -13.38
N GLY A 84 -10.07 -3.07 -12.80
CA GLY A 84 -9.56 -1.96 -11.98
C GLY A 84 -8.73 -2.45 -10.80
N ASP A 85 -9.24 -3.44 -10.06
CA ASP A 85 -8.52 -4.04 -8.93
C ASP A 85 -7.20 -4.68 -9.38
N TYR A 86 -7.21 -5.47 -10.46
CA TYR A 86 -6.00 -6.09 -10.99
C TYR A 86 -4.95 -5.06 -11.45
N LEU A 87 -5.39 -4.02 -12.14
CA LEU A 87 -4.49 -2.96 -12.61
C LEU A 87 -3.95 -2.13 -11.44
N SER A 88 -4.78 -1.88 -10.41
CA SER A 88 -4.37 -1.19 -9.18
C SER A 88 -3.27 -1.97 -8.46
N GLU A 89 -3.46 -3.28 -8.26
CA GLU A 89 -2.45 -4.14 -7.63
C GLU A 89 -1.15 -4.17 -8.43
N SER A 90 -1.24 -4.24 -9.76
CA SER A 90 -0.07 -4.19 -10.65
C SER A 90 0.66 -2.85 -10.54
N ALA A 91 -0.09 -1.74 -10.51
CA ALA A 91 0.48 -0.40 -10.38
C ALA A 91 1.13 -0.16 -9.02
N GLU A 92 0.53 -0.67 -7.93
CA GLU A 92 1.12 -0.62 -6.59
C GLU A 92 2.43 -1.40 -6.53
N PHE A 93 2.48 -2.58 -7.16
CA PHE A 93 3.70 -3.38 -7.21
C PHE A 93 4.82 -2.69 -7.99
N ASP A 94 4.51 -2.13 -9.16
CA ASP A 94 5.47 -1.39 -9.97
C ASP A 94 5.95 -0.12 -9.24
N TYR A 95 5.03 0.59 -8.59
CA TYR A 95 5.36 1.74 -7.74
C TYR A 95 6.30 1.36 -6.60
N ALA A 96 5.97 0.32 -5.83
CA ALA A 96 6.79 -0.16 -4.72
C ALA A 96 8.19 -0.60 -5.17
N ARG A 97 8.31 -1.23 -6.35
CA ARG A 97 9.60 -1.59 -6.94
C ARG A 97 10.42 -0.36 -7.28
N SER A 98 9.78 0.65 -7.89
CA SER A 98 10.44 1.89 -8.28
C SER A 98 10.94 2.67 -7.06
N GLU A 99 10.12 2.76 -6.01
CA GLU A 99 10.46 3.42 -4.75
C GLU A 99 11.61 2.70 -4.05
N ARG A 100 11.59 1.36 -3.99
CA ARG A 100 12.69 0.56 -3.43
C ARG A 100 14.01 0.80 -4.14
N ASN A 101 13.98 0.94 -5.47
CA ASN A 101 15.19 1.24 -6.24
C ASN A 101 15.70 2.65 -5.95
N ARG A 102 14.80 3.61 -5.75
CA ARG A 102 15.15 4.98 -5.36
C ARG A 102 15.80 5.01 -3.97
N GLU A 103 15.14 4.45 -2.96
CA GLU A 103 15.68 4.38 -1.59
C GLU A 103 17.03 3.68 -1.55
N LYS A 104 17.21 2.60 -2.33
CA LYS A 104 18.50 1.90 -2.41
C LYS A 104 19.60 2.82 -2.96
N TRP A 105 19.30 3.61 -3.98
CA TRP A 105 20.24 4.59 -4.50
C TRP A 105 20.53 5.70 -3.49
N GLU A 106 19.52 6.22 -2.79
CA GLU A 106 19.66 7.27 -1.76
C GLU A 106 20.49 6.76 -0.57
N PHE A 107 20.29 5.50 -0.15
CA PHE A 107 21.09 4.86 0.89
C PHE A 107 22.58 4.69 0.51
N GLU A 108 22.88 4.40 -0.76
CA GLU A 108 24.24 4.23 -1.25
C GLU A 108 24.96 5.56 -1.52
N ASN A 109 24.23 6.59 -1.95
CA ASN A 109 24.81 7.84 -2.47
C ASN A 109 24.61 9.07 -1.56
N PHE A 110 23.66 9.05 -0.61
CA PHE A 110 23.31 10.21 0.21
C PHE A 110 22.88 9.84 1.65
N LYS A 111 23.77 9.15 2.38
CA LYS A 111 23.52 8.70 3.76
C LYS A 111 23.16 9.82 4.74
N GLU A 112 23.79 10.98 4.65
CA GLU A 112 23.52 12.09 5.55
C GLU A 112 22.07 12.59 5.45
N GLY A 113 21.50 12.59 4.24
CA GLY A 113 20.08 12.93 4.03
C GLY A 113 19.14 11.90 4.60
N GLU A 114 19.39 10.62 4.35
CA GLU A 114 18.61 9.49 4.87
C GLU A 114 18.57 9.49 6.42
N ILE A 115 19.69 9.79 7.07
CA ILE A 115 19.74 9.90 8.54
C ILE A 115 18.86 11.05 9.04
N MET A 116 18.88 12.20 8.34
CA MET A 116 18.03 13.33 8.69
C MET A 116 16.54 13.00 8.49
N GLU A 117 16.19 12.32 7.41
CA GLU A 117 14.84 11.85 7.14
C GLU A 117 14.35 10.87 8.22
N MET A 118 15.19 9.90 8.60
CA MET A 118 14.90 8.99 9.71
C MET A 118 14.64 9.75 11.01
N VAL A 119 15.50 10.72 11.36
CA VAL A 119 15.31 11.56 12.55
C VAL A 119 13.97 12.30 12.47
N GLU A 120 13.62 12.88 11.32
CA GLU A 120 12.34 13.56 11.12
C GLU A 120 11.15 12.61 11.28
N ILE A 121 11.21 11.40 10.74
CA ILE A 121 10.16 10.37 10.88
C ILE A 121 10.00 9.99 12.36
N TYR A 122 11.09 9.77 13.09
CA TYR A 122 11.06 9.42 14.50
C TYR A 122 10.61 10.58 15.40
N GLU A 123 10.92 11.82 15.05
CA GLU A 123 10.38 13.02 15.71
C GLU A 123 8.85 13.12 15.49
N LYS A 124 8.37 12.92 14.26
CA LYS A 124 6.92 12.92 13.93
C LYS A 124 6.16 11.80 14.65
N LYS A 125 6.77 10.62 14.82
CA LYS A 125 6.21 9.52 15.61
C LYS A 125 6.31 9.74 17.13
N GLY A 126 6.86 10.87 17.58
CA GLY A 126 7.00 11.22 18.99
C GLY A 126 8.04 10.41 19.75
N MET A 127 8.88 9.63 19.05
CA MET A 127 9.88 8.75 19.65
C MET A 127 11.17 9.49 20.01
N ILE A 128 11.48 10.57 19.29
CA ILE A 128 12.58 11.48 19.61
C ILE A 128 11.98 12.78 20.13
N SER A 129 11.90 12.91 21.46
CA SER A 129 11.72 14.21 22.07
C SER A 129 13.07 14.91 22.04
N LYS A 130 13.16 16.04 21.32
CA LYS A 130 14.21 17.03 21.57
C LYS A 130 14.04 17.45 23.02
N ASN A 131 14.71 16.76 23.94
CA ASN A 131 14.60 16.94 25.37
C ASN A 131 14.90 18.42 25.64
N LYS A 132 13.84 19.21 25.82
CA LYS A 132 13.92 20.58 26.31
C LYS A 132 14.49 20.49 27.72
N LYS A 133 15.82 20.43 27.82
CA LYS A 133 16.57 20.78 29.02
C LYS A 133 16.20 22.22 29.38
N ASN A 134 15.11 22.43 30.10
CA ASN A 134 14.81 23.63 30.87
C ASN A 134 13.60 23.46 31.82
N SER A 135 13.48 22.29 32.48
CA SER A 135 12.68 22.18 33.71
C SER A 135 13.57 22.10 34.94
N LYS A 136 14.43 23.12 35.11
CA LYS A 136 15.06 23.46 36.39
C LYS A 136 15.24 24.97 36.47
N LYS A 137 14.19 25.68 36.86
CA LYS A 137 14.24 26.81 37.79
C LYS A 137 12.83 27.33 38.03
N ASN A 138 12.53 27.64 39.29
CA ASN A 138 11.30 28.25 39.82
C ASN A 138 10.23 27.26 40.33
N PHE A 139 10.65 26.36 41.21
CA PHE A 139 9.86 26.03 42.39
C PHE A 139 10.62 26.60 43.59
N PHE A 140 10.41 27.89 43.86
CA PHE A 140 10.46 28.57 45.17
C PHE A 140 9.78 29.92 44.98
#